data_AF-A0A3E0KFK8-F1
#
_entry.id   AF-A0A3E0KFK8-F1
#
_cell.length_a   1.000
_cell.length_b   1.000
_cell.length_c   1.000
_cell.angle_alpha   90.00
_cell.angle_beta   90.00
_cell.angle_gamma   90.00
#
_symmetry.space_group_name_H-M   'P 1'
#
loop_
_entity.id
_entity.type
_entity.pdbx_description
1 polymer ?
#
loop_
_entity_poly.entity_id
_entity_poly.type
_entity_poly.pdbx_seq_one_letter_code
_entity_poly.pdbx_strand_id
1 'polypeptide(L)'
;MAGVGTTAAQQAARPFWDVERLIGQVRKNDRGEVIQVRHTEKDNRTYVDVRVFYPGGDNRLRPGKGIALPADLADEVAGFILQASESIKN
;
A
#
# COMPACT_ATOMS: atom_id res chain seq x y z
N MET A 1 -5.25 19.08 36.93
CA MET A 1 -5.19 17.87 36.09
C MET A 1 -4.28 18.17 34.91
N ALA A 2 -2.98 17.86 35.03
CA ALA A 2 -1.99 18.18 34.00
C ALA A 2 -2.13 17.19 32.83
N GLY A 3 -2.22 17.72 31.60
CA GLY A 3 -2.30 16.93 30.39
C GLY A 3 -1.02 16.12 30.18
N VAL A 4 -1.17 14.82 29.96
CA VAL A 4 -0.07 13.93 29.59
C VAL A 4 0.27 14.22 28.13
N GLY A 5 1.23 15.11 27.90
CA GLY A 5 1.81 15.35 26.58
C GLY A 5 2.64 14.14 26.16
N THR A 6 2.20 13.43 25.12
CA THR A 6 2.97 12.34 24.51
C THR A 6 4.27 12.90 23.90
N THR A 7 5.41 12.32 24.26
CA THR A 7 6.73 12.77 23.78
C THR A 7 6.97 12.38 22.32
N ALA A 8 7.80 13.15 21.60
CA ALA A 8 8.18 12.87 20.20
C ALA A 8 8.83 11.48 20.00
N ALA A 9 9.46 10.92 21.03
CA ALA A 9 10.02 9.56 21.02
C ALA A 9 8.94 8.45 21.06
N GLN A 10 7.77 8.71 21.66
CA GLN A 10 6.62 7.79 21.67
C GLN A 10 5.81 7.85 20.36
N GLN A 11 6.03 8.86 19.52
CA GLN A 11 5.47 8.96 18.17
C GLN A 11 6.18 8.04 17.16
N ALA A 12 7.33 7.46 17.50
CA ALA A 12 8.23 6.79 16.56
C ALA A 12 7.87 5.33 16.17
N ALA A 13 6.71 4.79 16.54
CA ALA A 13 6.41 3.38 16.23
C ALA A 13 4.94 3.06 15.95
N ARG A 14 4.11 4.03 15.59
CA ARG A 14 2.78 3.68 15.08
C ARG A 14 2.89 3.37 13.58
N PRO A 15 2.47 2.19 13.12
CA PRO A 15 2.34 1.94 11.69
C PRO A 15 1.42 3.02 11.09
N PHE A 16 1.70 3.40 9.84
CA PHE A 16 0.92 4.42 9.16
C PHE A 16 -0.55 3.99 9.04
N TRP A 17 -0.79 2.75 8.60
CA TRP A 17 -2.10 2.12 8.53
C TRP A 17 -2.53 1.57 9.88
N ASP A 18 -3.83 1.68 10.17
CA ASP A 18 -4.43 1.07 11.35
C ASP A 18 -4.68 -0.43 11.10
N VAL A 19 -5.05 -0.79 9.85
CA VAL A 19 -5.13 -2.17 9.35
C VAL A 19 -4.34 -2.28 8.06
N GLU A 20 -3.56 -3.34 7.91
CA GLU A 20 -2.85 -3.64 6.68
C GLU A 20 -2.80 -5.16 6.43
N ARG A 21 -3.48 -5.62 5.37
CA ARG A 21 -3.55 -7.04 5.00
C ARG A 21 -3.14 -7.23 3.54
N LEU A 22 -2.13 -8.08 3.31
CA LEU A 22 -1.73 -8.48 1.95
C LEU A 22 -2.83 -9.31 1.29
N ILE A 23 -3.25 -8.92 0.09
CA ILE A 23 -4.17 -9.69 -0.76
C ILE A 23 -3.38 -10.52 -1.76
N GLY A 24 -2.37 -9.91 -2.39
CA GLY A 24 -1.52 -10.61 -3.36
C GLY A 24 -0.31 -9.78 -3.75
N GLN A 25 0.64 -10.42 -4.42
CA GLN A 25 1.83 -9.77 -4.94
C GLN A 25 2.29 -10.39 -6.26
N VAL A 26 2.91 -9.56 -7.12
CA VAL A 26 3.55 -9.98 -8.36
C VAL A 26 4.98 -9.47 -8.44
N ARG A 27 5.89 -10.27 -8.99
CA ARG A 27 7.28 -9.85 -9.21
C ARG A 27 7.31 -8.75 -10.26
N LYS A 28 7.95 -7.63 -9.95
CA LYS A 28 8.11 -6.49 -10.86
C LYS A 28 9.37 -6.60 -11.71
N ASN A 29 10.48 -7.06 -11.13
CA ASN A 29 11.76 -7.20 -11.82
C ASN A 29 12.71 -8.18 -11.13
N ASP A 30 13.92 -8.33 -11.69
CA ASP A 30 14.96 -9.22 -11.15
C ASP A 30 15.67 -8.70 -9.90
N ARG A 31 15.45 -7.44 -9.52
CA ARG A 31 16.02 -6.82 -8.31
C ARG A 31 15.23 -7.13 -7.03
N GLY A 32 14.23 -8.01 -7.12
CA GLY A 32 13.38 -8.38 -6.00
C GLY A 32 12.26 -7.38 -5.70
N GLU A 33 12.04 -6.37 -6.55
CA GLU A 33 10.87 -5.52 -6.43
C GLU A 33 9.59 -6.31 -6.72
N VAL A 34 8.55 -6.03 -5.97
CA VAL A 34 7.21 -6.62 -6.15
C VAL A 34 6.16 -5.51 -6.21
N ILE A 35 5.08 -5.73 -6.95
CA ILE A 35 3.86 -4.94 -6.80
C ILE A 35 2.97 -5.71 -5.84
N GLN A 36 2.51 -5.06 -4.77
CA GLN A 36 1.59 -5.65 -3.80
C GLN A 36 0.24 -4.95 -3.88
N VAL A 37 -0.81 -5.73 -3.70
CA VAL A 37 -2.18 -5.26 -3.49
C VAL A 37 -2.56 -5.58 -2.05
N ARG A 38 -2.97 -4.57 -1.29
CA ARG A 38 -3.28 -4.68 0.14
C ARG A 38 -4.65 -4.08 0.43
N HIS A 39 -5.37 -4.71 1.35
CA HIS A 39 -6.50 -4.09 2.03
C HIS A 39 -5.96 -3.28 3.20
N THR A 40 -6.22 -1.97 3.23
CA THR A 40 -5.74 -1.09 4.28
C THR A 40 -6.84 -0.21 4.85
N GLU A 41 -6.72 0.15 6.12
CA GLU A 41 -7.64 1.07 6.79
C GLU A 41 -6.88 2.18 7.51
N LYS A 42 -7.41 3.40 7.43
CA LYS A 42 -6.91 4.57 8.18
C LYS A 42 -8.04 5.47 8.61
N ASP A 43 -8.10 5.81 9.90
CA ASP A 43 -9.06 6.77 10.44
C ASP A 43 -10.51 6.46 10.00
N ASN A 44 -10.89 5.17 10.09
CA ASN A 44 -12.20 4.63 9.70
C ASN A 44 -12.53 4.77 8.19
N ARG A 45 -11.51 4.85 7.34
CA ARG A 45 -11.63 4.80 5.88
C ARG A 45 -10.90 3.56 5.35
N THR A 46 -11.51 2.90 4.38
CA THR A 46 -11.01 1.67 3.78
C THR A 46 -10.45 1.92 2.39
N TYR A 47 -9.31 1.29 2.09
CA TYR A 47 -8.60 1.44 0.84
C TYR A 47 -8.12 0.10 0.28
N VAL A 48 -7.95 0.08 -1.04
CA VAL A 48 -7.11 -0.90 -1.75
C VAL A 48 -5.80 -0.19 -2.11
N ASP A 49 -4.71 -0.52 -1.42
CA ASP A 49 -3.37 0.01 -1.74
C ASP A 49 -2.70 -0.87 -2.80
N VAL A 50 -2.32 -0.27 -3.92
CA VAL A 50 -1.55 -0.90 -4.99
C VAL A 50 -0.21 -0.19 -5.08
N ARG A 51 0.86 -0.88 -4.69
CA ARG A 51 2.16 -0.24 -4.48
C ARG A 51 3.34 -1.14 -4.80
N VAL A 52 4.40 -0.53 -5.34
CA VAL A 52 5.69 -1.18 -5.50
C VAL A 52 6.37 -1.27 -4.14
N PHE A 53 6.85 -2.44 -3.77
CA PHE A 53 7.75 -2.66 -2.64
C PHE A 53 9.12 -3.11 -3.15
N TYR A 54 10.18 -2.61 -2.52
CA TYR A 54 11.56 -2.94 -2.85
C TYR A 54 12.29 -3.51 -1.63
N PRO A 55 13.27 -4.42 -1.82
CA PRO A 55 14.06 -4.93 -0.70
C PRO A 55 15.01 -3.85 -0.18
N GLY A 56 14.98 -3.60 1.14
CA GLY A 56 16.02 -2.83 1.83
C GLY A 56 17.30 -3.63 2.03
N GLY A 57 18.34 -2.98 2.58
CA GLY A 57 19.61 -3.66 2.92
C GLY A 57 19.47 -4.78 3.95
N ASP A 58 18.34 -4.83 4.67
CA ASP A 58 17.94 -5.87 5.62
C ASP A 58 17.03 -6.94 4.99
N ASN A 59 16.91 -6.98 3.65
CA ASN A 59 15.98 -7.83 2.88
C ASN A 59 14.50 -7.64 3.24
N ARG A 60 14.15 -6.64 4.05
CA ARG A 60 12.76 -6.30 4.33
C ARG A 60 12.21 -5.44 3.22
N LEU A 61 11.00 -5.76 2.78
CA LEU A 61 10.30 -4.99 1.78
C LEU A 61 9.90 -3.62 2.34
N ARG A 62 10.16 -2.56 1.57
CA ARG A 62 9.85 -1.17 1.91
C ARG A 62 8.89 -0.59 0.87
N PRO A 63 7.90 0.22 1.28
CA PRO A 63 6.95 0.81 0.36
C PRO A 63 7.63 1.85 -0.54
N GLY A 64 7.35 1.79 -1.83
CA GLY A 64 7.75 2.76 -2.84
C GLY A 64 6.56 3.50 -3.44
N LYS A 65 6.62 3.78 -4.75
CA LYS A 65 5.54 4.45 -5.49
C LYS A 65 4.30 3.56 -5.57
N GLY A 66 3.13 4.17 -5.42
CA GLY A 66 1.84 3.49 -5.41
C GLY A 66 0.70 4.41 -5.02
N ILE A 67 -0.52 3.89 -5.10
CA ILE A 67 -1.75 4.62 -4.80
C ILE A 67 -2.62 3.82 -3.83
N ALA A 68 -3.22 4.52 -2.87
CA ALA A 68 -4.30 3.99 -2.03
C ALA A 68 -5.61 4.43 -2.65
N LEU A 69 -6.34 3.48 -3.24
CA LEU A 69 -7.64 3.73 -3.85
C LEU A 69 -8.72 3.66 -2.77
N PRO A 70 -9.62 4.65 -2.65
CA PRO A 70 -10.84 4.48 -1.87
C PRO A 70 -11.57 3.19 -2.30
N ALA A 71 -12.03 2.41 -1.32
CA ALA A 71 -12.57 1.07 -1.60
C ALA A 71 -13.78 1.11 -2.55
N ASP A 72 -14.59 2.17 -2.51
CA ASP A 72 -15.74 2.41 -3.37
C ASP A 72 -15.37 2.72 -4.84
N LEU A 73 -14.12 3.11 -5.11
CA LEU A 73 -13.61 3.39 -6.46
C LEU A 73 -12.71 2.27 -7.01
N ALA A 74 -12.33 1.30 -6.17
CA ALA A 74 -11.30 0.32 -6.51
C ALA A 74 -11.71 -0.59 -7.68
N ASP A 75 -12.97 -1.03 -7.72
CA ASP A 75 -13.48 -1.92 -8.77
C ASP A 75 -13.52 -1.23 -10.14
N GLU A 76 -13.92 0.05 -10.19
CA GLU A 76 -13.94 0.83 -11.42
C GLU A 76 -12.52 1.03 -11.98
N VAL A 77 -11.57 1.39 -11.10
CA VAL A 77 -10.16 1.53 -11.47
C VAL A 77 -9.58 0.20 -11.96
N ALA A 78 -9.92 -0.92 -11.32
CA ALA A 78 -9.51 -2.24 -11.77
C ALA A 78 -10.02 -2.54 -13.19
N GLY A 79 -11.27 -2.17 -13.49
CA GLY A 79 -11.84 -2.25 -14.84
C GLY A 79 -11.03 -1.49 -15.88
N PHE A 80 -10.65 -0.23 -15.60
CA PHE A 80 -9.81 0.55 -16.52
C PHE A 80 -8.41 -0.02 -16.69
N ILE A 81 -7.81 -0.61 -15.64
CA ILE A 81 -6.51 -1.28 -15.74
C ILE A 81 -6.59 -2.48 -16.70
N LEU A 82 -7.67 -3.26 -16.64
CA LEU A 82 -7.88 -4.39 -17.54
C LEU A 82 -8.01 -3.93 -18.99
N GLN A 83 -8.86 -2.93 -19.25
CA GLN A 83 -9.03 -2.35 -20.59
C GLN A 83 -7.71 -1.78 -21.14
N ALA A 84 -6.94 -1.07 -20.31
CA ALA A 84 -5.63 -0.56 -20.70
C ALA A 84 -4.62 -1.69 -20.98
N SER A 85 -4.68 -2.79 -20.24
CA SER A 85 -3.82 -3.95 -20.52
C SER A 85 -4.16 -4.63 -21.84
N GLU A 86 -5.43 -4.64 -22.25
CA GLU A 86 -5.88 -5.22 -23.52
C GLU A 86 -5.50 -4.33 -24.70
N SER A 87 -5.67 -3.01 -24.56
CA SER A 87 -5.36 -2.06 -25.64
C SER A 87 -3.88 -2.01 -26.02
N ILE A 88 -2.97 -2.32 -25.11
CA ILE A 88 -1.52 -2.37 -25.36
C ILE A 88 -1.09 -3.64 -26.08
N LYS A 89 -1.86 -4.73 -25.97
CA LYS A 89 -1.52 -6.02 -26.56
C LYS A 89 -1.91 -6.13 -28.04
N ASN A 90 -2.77 -5.23 -28.50
CA ASN A 90 -3.22 -5.12 -29.89
C ASN A 90 -2.41 -4.05 -30.63
#